data_AF-A0A167MR76-F1
#
_entry.id   AF-A0A167MR76-F1
#
_cell.length_a   1.000
_cell.length_b   1.000
_cell.length_c   1.000
_cell.angle_alpha   90.00
_cell.angle_beta   90.00
_cell.angle_gamma   90.00
#
_symmetry.space_group_name_H-M   'P 1'
#
loop_
_entity.id
_entity.type
_entity.pdbx_description
1 polymer ?
#
loop_
_entity_poly.entity_id
_entity_poly.type
_entity_poly.pdbx_seq_one_letter_code
_entity_poly.pdbx_strand_id
1 'polypeptide(L)'
;MENLIANTQSASVEEKIVLENARIDVRHKILNRIADTDSMLGNTSDISHILLHELSIFVNKLSQANSLAEMRTSTESLKNAIGAIEGKVASGEVELPYQIKGQTAALDEAVSRAHGVSNLLK
;
A
#
# COMPACT_ATOMS: atom_id res chain seq x y z
N MET A 1 -10.59 -49.09 -4.14
CA MET A 1 -10.37 -47.98 -3.19
C MET A 1 -9.34 -46.99 -3.73
N GLU A 2 -8.26 -47.45 -4.38
CA GLU A 2 -7.26 -46.59 -5.04
C GLU A 2 -7.83 -45.65 -6.12
N ASN A 3 -8.73 -46.13 -6.99
CA ASN A 3 -9.35 -45.28 -8.03
C ASN A 3 -10.20 -44.13 -7.46
N LEU A 4 -10.69 -44.24 -6.22
CA LEU A 4 -11.47 -43.18 -5.58
C LEU A 4 -10.56 -42.08 -5.01
N ILE A 5 -9.35 -42.47 -4.55
CA ILE A 5 -8.33 -41.56 -4.00
C ILE A 5 -7.61 -40.80 -5.12
N ALA A 6 -7.31 -41.48 -6.24
CA ALA A 6 -6.74 -40.84 -7.42
C ALA A 6 -7.69 -39.79 -8.03
N ASN A 7 -8.99 -40.09 -8.09
CA ASN A 7 -9.98 -39.18 -8.66
C ASN A 7 -10.25 -37.94 -7.77
N THR A 8 -10.15 -38.09 -6.45
CA THR A 8 -10.27 -36.98 -5.50
C THR A 8 -9.01 -36.11 -5.44
N GLN A 9 -7.81 -36.67 -5.60
CA GLN A 9 -6.59 -35.90 -5.77
C GLN A 9 -6.56 -35.10 -7.09
N SER A 10 -7.01 -35.68 -8.21
CA SER A 10 -7.11 -34.97 -9.49
C SER A 10 -8.04 -33.77 -9.43
N ALA A 11 -9.23 -33.93 -8.85
CA ALA A 11 -10.18 -32.81 -8.69
C ALA A 11 -9.63 -31.67 -7.81
N SER A 12 -8.91 -32.00 -6.72
CA SER A 12 -8.27 -31.01 -5.85
C SER A 12 -7.12 -30.26 -6.55
N VAL A 13 -6.39 -30.93 -7.45
CA VAL A 13 -5.31 -30.31 -8.24
C VAL A 13 -5.90 -29.40 -9.32
N GLU A 14 -6.96 -29.82 -10.00
CA GLU A 14 -7.67 -28.98 -10.98
C GLU A 14 -8.25 -27.72 -10.34
N GLU A 15 -8.87 -27.84 -9.17
CA GLU A 15 -9.39 -26.70 -8.41
C GLU A 15 -8.27 -25.70 -8.04
N LYS A 16 -7.11 -26.19 -7.59
CA LYS A 16 -5.94 -25.34 -7.33
C LYS A 16 -5.42 -24.64 -8.60
N ILE A 17 -5.38 -25.33 -9.73
CA ILE A 17 -4.93 -24.76 -11.01
C ILE A 17 -5.89 -23.65 -11.47
N VAL A 18 -7.20 -23.87 -11.33
CA VAL A 18 -8.22 -22.86 -11.66
C VAL A 18 -8.06 -21.62 -10.77
N LEU A 19 -7.85 -21.80 -9.47
CA LEU A 19 -7.65 -20.70 -8.52
C LEU A 19 -6.38 -19.90 -8.83
N GLU A 20 -5.28 -20.59 -9.18
CA GLU A 20 -4.01 -19.98 -9.53
C GLU A 20 -4.10 -19.21 -10.85
N ASN A 21 -4.77 -19.76 -11.87
CA ASN A 21 -5.00 -19.07 -13.14
C ASN A 21 -5.86 -17.81 -12.96
N ALA A 22 -6.91 -17.87 -12.14
CA ALA A 22 -7.73 -16.70 -11.81
C ALA A 22 -6.88 -15.61 -11.13
N ARG A 23 -5.95 -15.99 -10.25
CA ARG A 23 -5.01 -15.06 -9.61
C ARG A 23 -4.06 -14.41 -10.62
N ILE A 24 -3.54 -15.19 -11.57
CA ILE A 24 -2.65 -14.70 -12.64
C ILE A 24 -3.40 -13.72 -13.54
N ASP A 25 -4.63 -14.01 -13.93
CA ASP A 25 -5.45 -13.12 -14.77
C ASP A 25 -5.73 -11.78 -14.09
N VAL A 26 -6.01 -11.78 -12.79
CA VAL A 26 -6.16 -10.55 -12.01
C VAL A 26 -4.85 -9.75 -12.00
N ARG A 27 -3.70 -10.41 -11.80
CA ARG A 27 -2.39 -9.74 -11.84
C ARG A 27 -2.07 -9.15 -13.21
N HIS A 28 -2.35 -9.87 -14.29
CA HIS A 28 -2.19 -9.35 -15.65
C HIS A 28 -3.07 -8.13 -15.92
N LYS A 29 -4.33 -8.13 -15.44
CA LYS A 29 -5.22 -6.97 -15.57
C LYS A 29 -4.70 -5.76 -14.78
N ILE A 30 -4.15 -5.99 -13.58
CA ILE A 30 -3.53 -4.93 -12.75
C ILE A 30 -2.34 -4.33 -13.50
N LEU A 31 -1.38 -5.17 -13.93
CA LEU A 31 -0.17 -4.74 -14.63
C LEU A 31 -0.45 -3.95 -15.91
N ASN A 32 -1.40 -4.40 -16.73
CA ASN A 32 -1.66 -3.81 -18.03
C ASN A 32 -2.54 -2.55 -18.00
N ARG A 33 -3.26 -2.26 -16.91
CA ARG A 33 -4.24 -1.16 -16.87
C ARG A 33 -4.02 -0.13 -15.77
N ILE A 34 -3.44 -0.53 -14.64
CA ILE A 34 -3.39 0.29 -13.42
C ILE A 34 -1.95 0.44 -12.92
N ALA A 35 -1.12 -0.57 -13.19
CA ALA A 35 0.12 -0.82 -12.47
C ALA A 35 1.33 -1.00 -13.40
N ASP A 36 1.39 -0.27 -14.53
CA ASP A 36 2.65 -0.14 -15.25
C ASP A 36 3.72 0.34 -14.25
N THR A 37 4.87 -0.34 -14.23
CA THR A 37 5.87 -0.18 -13.15
C THR A 37 6.38 1.25 -13.12
N ASP A 38 6.62 1.85 -14.29
CA ASP A 38 7.13 3.22 -14.40
C ASP A 38 6.08 4.24 -13.96
N SER A 39 4.83 4.03 -14.36
CA SER A 39 3.70 4.87 -13.92
C SER A 39 3.41 4.76 -12.41
N MET A 40 3.51 3.56 -11.83
CA MET A 40 3.36 3.37 -10.38
C MET A 40 4.49 4.00 -9.59
N LEU A 41 5.73 3.85 -10.05
CA LEU A 41 6.89 4.48 -9.44
C LEU A 41 6.79 5.99 -9.53
N GLY A 42 6.40 6.54 -10.69
CA GLY A 42 6.16 7.96 -10.89
C GLY A 42 5.10 8.50 -9.92
N ASN A 43 3.91 7.89 -9.89
CA ASN A 43 2.83 8.31 -8.99
C ASN A 43 3.20 8.18 -7.50
N THR A 44 3.89 7.10 -7.13
CA THR A 44 4.39 6.91 -5.75
C THR A 44 5.43 7.97 -5.39
N SER A 45 6.32 8.30 -6.32
CA SER A 45 7.33 9.34 -6.16
C SER A 45 6.68 10.71 -5.97
N ASP A 46 5.69 11.07 -6.80
CA ASP A 46 4.97 12.34 -6.72
C ASP A 46 4.26 12.50 -5.36
N ILE A 47 3.53 11.47 -4.92
CA ILE A 47 2.87 11.47 -3.60
C ILE A 47 3.91 11.59 -2.47
N SER A 48 5.04 10.89 -2.60
CA SER A 48 6.13 10.96 -1.61
C SER A 48 6.76 12.35 -1.56
N HIS A 49 6.94 13.00 -2.71
CA HIS A 49 7.46 14.37 -2.79
C HIS A 49 6.48 15.38 -2.16
N ILE A 50 5.18 15.25 -2.42
CA ILE A 50 4.14 16.09 -1.78
C ILE A 50 4.20 15.91 -0.26
N LEU A 51 4.24 14.67 0.23
CA LEU A 51 4.32 14.37 1.66
C LEU A 51 5.58 14.94 2.31
N LEU A 52 6.75 14.76 1.68
CA LEU A 52 8.02 15.28 2.19
C LEU A 52 8.05 16.80 2.20
N HIS A 53 7.52 17.45 1.17
CA HIS A 53 7.44 18.90 1.09
C HIS A 53 6.54 19.48 2.19
N GLU A 54 5.34 18.95 2.34
CA GLU A 54 4.37 19.42 3.34
C GLU A 54 4.84 19.11 4.78
N LEU A 55 5.49 17.97 4.99
CA LEU A 55 6.11 17.65 6.29
C LEU A 55 7.24 18.63 6.63
N SER A 56 8.08 18.99 5.65
CA SER A 56 9.13 19.99 5.83
C SER A 56 8.55 21.35 6.21
N ILE A 57 7.48 21.79 5.53
CA ILE A 57 6.75 23.02 5.89
C ILE A 57 6.21 22.94 7.32
N PHE A 58 5.56 21.82 7.66
CA PHE A 58 5.00 21.61 9.00
C PHE A 58 6.08 21.71 10.09
N VAL A 59 7.21 21.03 9.92
CA VAL A 59 8.32 21.05 10.89
C VAL A 59 8.92 22.45 11.03
N ASN A 60 9.04 23.20 9.94
CA ASN A 60 9.53 24.59 9.97
C ASN A 60 8.55 25.54 10.68
N LYS A 61 7.25 25.40 10.46
CA LYS A 61 6.24 26.20 11.19
C LYS A 61 6.20 25.82 12.66
N LEU A 62 6.29 24.53 12.96
CA LEU A 62 6.29 24.01 14.32
C LEU A 62 7.48 24.52 15.14
N SER A 63 8.67 24.57 14.54
CA SER A 63 9.88 25.08 15.22
C SER A 63 9.85 26.59 15.49
N GLN A 64 9.01 27.32 14.77
CA GLN A 64 8.82 28.77 14.91
C GLN A 64 7.60 29.15 15.77
N ALA A 65 6.75 28.18 16.11
CA ALA A 65 5.53 28.41 16.87
C ALA A 65 5.87 28.77 18.34
N ASN A 66 5.36 29.90 18.80
CA ASN A 66 5.56 30.39 20.17
C ASN A 66 4.34 30.15 21.07
N SER A 67 3.27 29.56 20.50
CA SER A 67 2.04 29.29 21.23
C SER A 67 1.37 28.01 20.74
N LEU A 68 0.50 27.44 21.58
CA LEU A 68 -0.33 26.30 21.22
C LEU A 68 -1.29 26.64 20.06
N ALA A 69 -1.72 27.89 19.94
CA ALA A 69 -2.55 28.35 18.83
C ALA A 69 -1.78 28.31 17.51
N GLU A 70 -0.56 28.85 17.48
CA GLU A 70 0.33 28.79 16.30
C GLU A 70 0.72 27.35 15.94
N MET A 71 0.92 26.49 16.95
CA MET A 71 1.14 25.06 16.75
C MET A 71 -0.03 24.40 16.02
N ARG A 72 -1.27 24.72 16.40
CA ARG A 72 -2.47 24.19 15.74
C ARG A 72 -2.59 24.69 14.30
N THR A 73 -2.37 25.97 14.06
CA THR A 73 -2.34 26.55 12.70
C THR A 73 -1.24 25.94 11.84
N SER A 74 -0.12 25.51 12.42
CA SER A 74 0.94 24.83 11.68
C SER A 74 0.47 23.54 11.02
N THR A 75 -0.54 22.87 11.60
CA THR A 75 -1.13 21.62 11.06
C THR A 75 -2.03 21.84 9.85
N GLU A 76 -2.50 23.07 9.57
CA GLU A 76 -3.48 23.32 8.51
C GLU A 76 -2.94 23.06 7.10
N SER A 77 -1.68 23.39 6.80
CA SER A 77 -1.13 23.13 5.46
C SER A 77 -1.07 21.62 5.16
N LEU A 78 -0.57 20.83 6.11
CA LEU A 78 -0.54 19.38 5.99
C LEU A 78 -1.95 18.79 5.91
N LYS A 79 -2.88 19.27 6.75
CA LYS A 79 -4.28 18.83 6.71
C LYS A 79 -4.96 19.15 5.37
N ASN A 80 -4.69 20.31 4.77
CA ASN A 80 -5.27 20.67 3.48
C ASN A 80 -4.68 19.87 2.32
N ALA A 81 -3.38 19.58 2.38
CA ALA A 81 -2.69 18.84 1.31
C ALA A 81 -3.03 17.35 1.29
N ILE A 82 -3.10 16.70 2.46
CA ILE A 82 -3.24 15.23 2.56
C ILE A 82 -4.43 14.75 3.41
N GLY A 83 -5.08 15.62 4.17
CA GLY A 83 -6.20 15.25 5.03
C GLY A 83 -7.44 14.80 4.26
N ALA A 84 -7.57 15.17 2.97
CA ALA A 84 -8.62 14.63 2.11
C ALA A 84 -8.53 13.10 1.95
N ILE A 85 -7.33 12.52 2.05
CA ILE A 85 -7.13 11.06 1.95
C ILE A 85 -7.84 10.35 3.12
N GLU A 86 -7.75 10.88 4.34
CA GLU A 86 -8.45 10.34 5.50
C GLU A 86 -9.96 10.28 5.24
N GLY A 87 -10.55 11.39 4.78
CA GLY A 87 -11.98 11.47 4.48
C GLY A 87 -12.41 10.53 3.34
N LYS A 88 -11.58 10.40 2.29
CA LYS A 88 -11.83 9.48 1.18
C LYS A 88 -11.76 8.02 1.60
N VAL A 89 -10.85 7.68 2.51
CA VAL A 89 -10.76 6.33 3.08
C VAL A 89 -11.93 6.05 4.02
N ALA A 90 -12.28 6.99 4.90
CA ALA A 90 -13.39 6.84 5.83
C ALA A 90 -14.77 6.72 5.14
N SER A 91 -14.94 7.38 3.99
CA SER A 91 -16.15 7.29 3.17
C SER A 91 -16.19 6.07 2.24
N GLY A 92 -15.11 5.30 2.14
CA GLY A 92 -14.99 4.19 1.21
C GLY A 92 -14.80 4.60 -0.26
N GLU A 93 -14.56 5.89 -0.54
CA GLU A 93 -14.24 6.39 -1.88
C GLU A 93 -12.86 5.90 -2.36
N VAL A 94 -11.93 5.70 -1.41
CA VAL A 94 -10.59 5.16 -1.67
C VAL A 94 -10.33 3.99 -0.75
N GLU A 95 -9.98 2.84 -1.32
CA GLU A 95 -9.48 1.68 -0.59
C GLU A 95 -7.98 1.51 -0.87
N LEU A 96 -7.17 1.56 0.18
CA LEU A 96 -5.72 1.38 0.08
C LEU A 96 -5.38 -0.11 0.14
N PRO A 97 -4.44 -0.62 -0.68
CA PRO A 97 -4.16 -2.07 -0.76
C PRO A 97 -3.80 -2.74 0.57
N TYR A 98 -3.23 -2.00 1.53
CA TYR A 98 -2.94 -2.55 2.85
C TYR A 98 -4.21 -2.85 3.68
N GLN A 99 -5.33 -2.18 3.39
CA GLN A 99 -6.59 -2.37 4.10
C GLN A 99 -7.19 -3.73 3.77
N ILE A 100 -7.07 -4.18 2.51
CA ILE A 100 -7.44 -5.52 2.07
C ILE A 100 -6.56 -6.58 2.76
N LYS A 101 -5.27 -6.29 2.92
CA LYS A 101 -4.29 -7.20 3.51
C LYS A 101 -4.30 -7.23 5.05
N GLY A 102 -4.79 -6.16 5.67
CA GLY A 102 -4.61 -5.89 7.10
C GLY A 102 -3.30 -5.14 7.40
N GLN A 103 -3.38 -4.17 8.30
CA GLN A 103 -2.25 -3.28 8.64
C GLN A 103 -1.04 -4.04 9.20
N THR A 104 -1.26 -5.00 10.11
CA THR A 104 -0.18 -5.80 10.71
C THR A 104 0.58 -6.61 9.65
N ALA A 105 -0.14 -7.35 8.81
CA ALA A 105 0.48 -8.11 7.71
C ALA A 105 1.21 -7.20 6.71
N ALA A 106 0.71 -5.97 6.51
CA ALA A 106 1.39 -4.98 5.69
C ALA A 106 2.71 -4.50 6.25
N LEU A 107 2.74 -4.24 7.55
CA LEU A 107 3.93 -3.84 8.24
C LEU A 107 4.96 -4.98 8.28
N ASP A 108 4.54 -6.19 8.62
CA ASP A 108 5.42 -7.36 8.73
C ASP A 108 6.13 -7.67 7.41
N GLU A 109 5.40 -7.64 6.29
CA GLU A 109 6.01 -7.79 4.96
C GLU A 109 7.01 -6.69 4.65
N ALA A 110 6.69 -5.43 4.97
CA ALA A 110 7.58 -4.31 4.70
C ALA A 110 8.89 -4.43 5.50
N VAL A 111 8.78 -4.78 6.79
CA VAL A 111 9.93 -5.02 7.68
C VAL A 111 10.76 -6.21 7.18
N SER A 112 10.12 -7.33 6.84
CA SER A 112 10.82 -8.51 6.32
C SER A 112 11.57 -8.21 5.02
N ARG A 113 10.97 -7.44 4.10
CA ARG A 113 11.64 -7.02 2.87
C ARG A 113 12.82 -6.10 3.16
N ALA A 114 12.64 -5.07 4.00
CA ALA A 114 13.69 -4.14 4.35
C ALA A 114 14.90 -4.86 4.98
N HIS A 115 14.63 -5.83 5.87
CA HIS A 115 15.66 -6.66 6.48
C HIS A 115 16.37 -7.56 5.44
N GLY A 116 15.61 -8.23 4.56
CA GLY A 116 16.16 -9.06 3.49
C GLY A 116 17.08 -8.27 2.55
N VAL A 117 16.66 -7.08 2.12
CA VAL A 117 17.50 -6.17 1.33
C VAL A 117 18.75 -5.75 2.08
N SER A 118 18.63 -5.35 3.35
CA SER A 118 19.78 -4.95 4.16
C SER A 118 20.80 -6.07 4.35
N ASN A 119 20.36 -7.33 4.43
CA ASN A 119 21.25 -8.48 4.56
C ASN A 119 21.99 -8.81 3.26
N LEU A 120 21.41 -8.51 2.08
CA LEU A 120 22.05 -8.70 0.79
C LEU A 120 23.11 -7.63 0.47
N LEU A 121 23.00 -6.45 1.10
CA LEU A 121 23.93 -5.33 0.94
C LEU A 121 25.14 -5.39 1.89
N LYS A 122 25.14 -6.29 2.87
CA LYS A 122 26.24 -6.53 3.81
C LYS A 122 27.16 -7.63 3.29
#